data_AF-A0A803W4M8-F1
#
_entry.id   AF-A0A803W4M8-F1
#
_cell.length_a   1.000
_cell.length_b   1.000
_cell.length_c   1.000
_cell.angle_alpha   90.00
_cell.angle_beta   90.00
_cell.angle_gamma   90.00
#
_symmetry.space_group_name_H-M   'P 1'
#
loop_
_entity.id
_entity.type
_entity.pdbx_description
1 polymer ?
#
loop_
_entity_poly.entity_id
_entity_poly.type
_entity_poly.pdbx_seq_one_letter_code
_entity_poly.pdbx_strand_id
1 'polypeptide(L)'
;MSKEMAEKATRELEKMQLQEKADIKYKEWLKKKRAEEAEKKKKEKEKEREREAELQEKRTRSEKIFKEWLQNARNKPQPALNGYGFPHGKSTGFADRNLYPAPAYCNPIPWKPIHVPPPQEDSVLTMKKNKRPVSCQPHASLPMVISKPKNNPCVGSLRKR
;
A
#
# COMPACT_ATOMS: atom_id res chain seq x y z
N MET A 1 71.54 9.37 -50.17
CA MET A 1 70.22 8.72 -50.09
C MET A 1 70.07 7.75 -48.93
N SER A 2 71.07 6.94 -48.57
CA SER A 2 70.90 5.87 -47.56
C SER A 2 70.73 6.32 -46.10
N LYS A 3 71.30 7.47 -45.69
CA LYS A 3 71.19 7.96 -44.30
C LYS A 3 69.78 8.47 -43.94
N GLU A 4 69.10 9.10 -44.88
CA GLU A 4 67.76 9.68 -44.65
C GLU A 4 66.67 8.61 -44.50
N MET A 5 66.83 7.48 -45.21
CA MET A 5 65.93 6.33 -45.10
C MET A 5 66.09 5.61 -43.77
N ALA A 6 67.32 5.53 -43.25
CA ALA A 6 67.59 4.95 -41.93
C ALA A 6 66.94 5.77 -40.80
N GLU A 7 66.99 7.10 -40.89
CA GLU A 7 66.36 7.98 -39.90
C GLU A 7 64.82 7.96 -39.96
N LYS A 8 64.23 7.82 -41.16
CA LYS A 8 62.77 7.65 -41.29
C LYS A 8 62.31 6.32 -40.69
N ALA A 9 63.08 5.24 -40.90
CA ALA A 9 62.78 3.92 -40.33
C ALA A 9 62.81 3.91 -38.79
N THR A 10 63.78 4.59 -38.16
CA THR A 10 63.83 4.68 -36.69
C THR A 10 62.66 5.49 -36.13
N ARG A 11 62.30 6.61 -36.77
CA ARG A 11 61.15 7.43 -36.38
C ARG A 11 59.81 6.69 -36.51
N GLU A 12 59.64 5.86 -37.54
CA GLU A 12 58.43 5.02 -37.68
C GLU A 12 58.36 3.91 -36.62
N LEU A 13 59.49 3.27 -36.32
CA LEU A 13 59.56 2.25 -35.27
C LEU A 13 59.22 2.84 -33.90
N GLU A 14 59.72 4.04 -33.58
CA GLU A 14 59.41 4.73 -32.33
C GLU A 14 57.91 5.08 -32.21
N LYS A 15 57.28 5.53 -33.31
CA LYS A 15 55.83 5.80 -33.34
C LYS A 15 55.02 4.54 -33.10
N MET A 16 55.37 3.43 -33.75
CA MET A 16 54.73 2.13 -33.56
C MET A 16 54.84 1.68 -32.10
N GLN A 17 56.02 1.79 -31.49
CA GLN A 17 56.20 1.44 -30.07
C GLN A 17 55.38 2.32 -29.12
N LEU A 18 55.24 3.61 -29.43
CA LEU A 18 54.47 4.54 -28.60
C LEU A 18 52.97 4.20 -28.69
N GLN A 19 52.50 3.83 -29.88
CA GLN A 19 51.13 3.41 -30.11
C GLN A 19 50.82 2.06 -29.45
N GLU A 20 51.72 1.08 -29.54
CA GLU A 20 51.58 -0.20 -28.83
C GLU A 20 51.50 0.00 -27.31
N LYS A 21 52.36 0.86 -26.74
CA LYS A 21 52.32 1.21 -25.32
C LYS A 21 50.99 1.87 -24.92
N ALA A 22 50.44 2.73 -25.78
CA ALA A 22 49.14 3.35 -25.54
C ALA A 22 48.00 2.32 -25.60
N ASP A 23 48.02 1.42 -26.59
CA ASP A 23 47.03 0.36 -26.76
C ASP A 23 47.04 -0.63 -25.59
N ILE A 24 48.22 -0.99 -25.09
CA ILE A 24 48.36 -1.85 -23.91
C ILE A 24 47.73 -1.18 -22.69
N LYS A 25 48.08 0.08 -22.40
CA LYS A 25 47.50 0.83 -21.27
C LYS A 25 45.98 0.98 -21.40
N TYR A 26 45.48 1.24 -22.61
CA TYR A 26 44.05 1.35 -22.86
C TYR A 26 43.32 0.02 -22.61
N LYS A 27 43.89 -1.09 -23.08
CA LYS A 27 43.34 -2.44 -22.83
C LYS A 27 43.32 -2.79 -21.35
N GLU A 28 44.37 -2.45 -20.60
CA GLU A 28 44.42 -2.64 -19.15
C GLU A 28 43.37 -1.78 -18.43
N TRP A 29 43.23 -0.52 -18.83
CA TRP A 29 42.20 0.37 -18.30
C TRP A 29 40.78 -0.15 -18.58
N LEU A 30 40.52 -0.66 -19.78
CA LEU A 30 39.25 -1.30 -20.14
C LEU A 30 38.96 -2.53 -19.29
N LYS A 31 39.97 -3.39 -19.04
CA LYS A 31 39.82 -4.55 -18.16
C LYS A 31 39.45 -4.11 -16.74
N LYS A 32 40.12 -3.08 -16.22
CA LYS A 32 39.82 -2.51 -14.90
C LYS A 32 38.40 -1.94 -14.83
N LYS A 33 37.97 -1.20 -15.86
CA LYS A 33 36.61 -0.65 -15.94
C LYS A 33 35.54 -1.72 -16.01
N ARG A 34 35.75 -2.76 -16.83
CA ARG A 34 34.83 -3.89 -16.95
C ARG A 34 34.71 -4.68 -15.64
N ALA A 35 35.81 -4.83 -14.89
CA ALA A 35 35.79 -5.48 -13.59
C ALA A 35 34.96 -4.68 -12.56
N GLU A 36 35.15 -3.36 -12.49
CA GLU A 36 34.39 -2.47 -11.61
C GLU A 36 32.88 -2.51 -11.93
N GLU A 37 32.52 -2.45 -13.21
CA GLU A 37 31.13 -2.50 -13.65
C GLU A 37 30.49 -3.88 -13.39
N ALA A 38 31.24 -4.96 -13.62
CA ALA A 38 30.77 -6.32 -13.34
C ALA A 38 30.53 -6.56 -11.85
N GLU A 39 31.36 -6.00 -10.97
CA GLU A 39 31.15 -6.07 -9.52
C GLU A 39 29.88 -5.31 -9.10
N LYS A 40 29.69 -4.09 -9.61
CA LYS A 40 28.46 -3.31 -9.36
C LYS A 40 27.21 -4.05 -9.85
N LYS A 41 27.26 -4.60 -11.05
CA LYS A 41 26.14 -5.36 -11.65
C LYS A 41 25.85 -6.65 -10.88
N LYS A 42 26.87 -7.33 -10.35
CA LYS A 42 26.66 -8.52 -9.49
C LYS A 42 25.96 -8.14 -8.19
N LYS A 43 26.39 -7.07 -7.52
CA LYS A 43 25.76 -6.59 -6.29
C LYS A 43 24.31 -6.15 -6.50
N GLU A 44 24.02 -5.51 -7.62
CA GLU A 44 22.64 -5.12 -7.95
C GLU A 44 21.75 -6.34 -8.21
N LYS A 45 22.23 -7.31 -9.01
CA LYS A 45 21.51 -8.56 -9.28
C LYS A 45 21.27 -9.40 -8.02
N GLU A 46 22.22 -9.43 -7.10
CA GLU A 46 22.05 -10.12 -5.82
C GLU A 46 20.94 -9.49 -4.98
N LYS A 47 20.92 -8.16 -4.87
CA LYS A 47 19.85 -7.43 -4.17
C LYS A 47 18.48 -7.60 -4.83
N GLU A 48 18.43 -7.67 -6.15
CA GLU A 48 17.19 -7.95 -6.89
C GLU A 48 16.67 -9.36 -6.57
N ARG A 49 17.56 -10.36 -6.59
CA ARG A 49 17.21 -11.75 -6.24
C ARG A 49 16.74 -11.89 -4.79
N GLU A 50 17.38 -11.18 -3.86
CA GLU A 50 16.97 -11.17 -2.45
C GLU A 50 15.55 -10.62 -2.28
N ARG A 51 15.22 -9.52 -2.97
CA ARG A 51 13.85 -8.95 -2.95
C ARG A 51 12.83 -9.89 -3.58
N GLU A 52 13.18 -10.54 -4.69
CA GLU A 52 12.31 -11.52 -5.34
C GLU A 52 12.04 -12.71 -4.42
N ALA A 53 13.06 -13.21 -3.73
CA ALA A 53 12.92 -14.27 -2.73
C ALA A 53 12.04 -13.84 -1.55
N GLU A 54 12.22 -12.63 -1.01
CA GLU A 54 11.37 -12.11 0.07
C GLU A 54 9.89 -12.01 -0.34
N LEU A 55 9.62 -11.55 -1.56
CA LEU A 55 8.26 -11.50 -2.12
C LEU A 55 7.67 -12.90 -2.29
N GLN A 56 8.48 -13.86 -2.77
CA GLN A 56 8.07 -15.24 -2.90
C GLN A 56 7.80 -15.90 -1.54
N GLU A 57 8.60 -15.61 -0.51
CA GLU A 57 8.36 -16.07 0.86
C GLU A 57 7.07 -15.49 1.44
N LYS A 58 6.83 -14.19 1.27
CA LYS A 58 5.58 -13.54 1.69
C LYS A 58 4.37 -14.20 1.02
N ARG A 59 4.47 -14.45 -0.28
CA ARG A 59 3.41 -15.12 -1.06
C ARG A 59 3.17 -16.53 -0.54
N THR A 60 4.19 -17.37 -0.48
CA THR A 60 4.06 -18.76 -0.02
C THR A 60 3.59 -18.85 1.44
N ARG A 61 4.00 -17.91 2.30
CA ARG A 61 3.52 -17.82 3.68
C ARG A 61 2.03 -17.52 3.74
N SER A 62 1.55 -16.54 2.98
CA SER A 62 0.11 -16.24 2.91
C SER A 62 -0.70 -17.41 2.35
N GLU A 63 -0.20 -18.09 1.30
CA GLU A 63 -0.88 -19.24 0.71
C GLU A 63 -0.96 -20.43 1.67
N LYS A 64 0.11 -20.68 2.46
CA LYS A 64 0.11 -21.69 3.52
C LYS A 64 -0.92 -21.38 4.60
N ILE A 65 -0.93 -20.15 5.13
CA ILE A 65 -1.90 -19.72 6.15
C ILE A 65 -3.34 -19.80 5.61
N PHE A 66 -3.56 -19.40 4.36
CA PHE A 66 -4.87 -19.48 3.72
C PHE A 66 -5.36 -20.93 3.61
N LYS A 67 -4.50 -21.86 3.17
CA LYS A 67 -4.84 -23.29 3.09
C LYS A 67 -5.15 -23.87 4.46
N GLU A 68 -4.33 -23.55 5.46
CA GLU A 68 -4.57 -23.98 6.84
C GLU A 68 -5.91 -23.44 7.36
N TRP A 69 -6.21 -22.17 7.09
CA TRP A 69 -7.49 -21.57 7.45
C TRP A 69 -8.68 -22.27 6.76
N LEU A 70 -8.56 -22.65 5.48
CA LEU A 70 -9.60 -23.41 4.79
C LEU A 70 -9.86 -24.77 5.43
N GLN A 71 -8.80 -25.49 5.82
CA GLN A 71 -8.93 -26.78 6.51
C GLN A 71 -9.59 -26.60 7.88
N ASN A 72 -9.10 -25.63 8.67
CA ASN A 72 -9.65 -25.33 9.98
C ASN A 72 -11.10 -24.86 9.91
N ALA A 73 -11.48 -24.10 8.89
CA ALA A 73 -12.85 -23.64 8.67
C ALA A 73 -13.82 -24.79 8.38
N ARG A 74 -13.37 -25.81 7.62
CA ARG A 74 -14.17 -27.01 7.33
C ARG A 74 -14.36 -27.90 8.56
N ASN A 75 -13.37 -27.92 9.46
CA ASN A 75 -13.37 -28.77 10.64
C ASN A 75 -13.96 -28.10 11.89
N LYS A 76 -14.50 -26.87 11.78
CA LYS A 76 -15.14 -26.24 12.94
C LYS A 76 -16.40 -27.02 13.31
N PRO A 77 -16.57 -27.42 14.58
CA PRO A 77 -17.84 -27.98 15.01
C PRO A 77 -18.91 -26.92 14.73
N GLN A 78 -19.94 -27.30 13.96
CA GLN A 78 -21.15 -26.51 13.84
C GLN A 78 -21.59 -26.16 15.26
N PRO A 79 -21.69 -24.87 15.62
CA PRO A 79 -22.27 -24.51 16.90
C PRO A 79 -23.61 -25.23 16.98
N ALA A 80 -23.81 -26.00 18.05
CA ALA A 80 -25.13 -26.55 18.31
C ALA A 80 -26.11 -25.38 18.23
N LEU A 81 -27.24 -25.59 17.55
CA LEU A 81 -28.35 -24.64 17.45
C LEU A 81 -29.01 -24.47 18.83
N ASN A 82 -28.21 -24.18 19.86
CA ASN A 82 -28.65 -23.94 21.22
C ASN A 82 -28.99 -22.46 21.29
N GLY A 83 -30.30 -22.24 21.23
CA GLY A 83 -30.94 -20.96 21.00
C GLY A 83 -30.65 -19.93 22.07
N TYR A 84 -30.46 -18.71 21.59
CA TYR A 84 -31.05 -17.50 22.17
C TYR A 84 -31.41 -16.61 20.98
N GLY A 85 -32.60 -16.84 20.43
CA GLY A 85 -33.10 -16.05 19.32
C GLY A 85 -33.96 -16.91 18.41
N PHE A 86 -35.27 -16.87 18.68
CA PHE A 86 -36.33 -17.36 17.81
C PHE A 86 -36.58 -18.88 17.85
N PRO A 87 -37.64 -19.36 18.54
CA PRO A 87 -38.09 -20.73 18.34
C PRO A 87 -38.54 -20.86 16.89
N HIS A 88 -38.00 -21.85 16.20
CA HIS A 88 -38.37 -22.17 14.81
C HIS A 88 -39.81 -22.72 14.80
N GLY A 89 -40.77 -21.81 14.86
CA GLY A 89 -42.19 -22.12 15.02
C GLY A 89 -43.03 -21.06 14.33
N LYS A 90 -43.10 -21.13 13.00
CA LYS A 90 -44.17 -20.55 12.17
C LYS A 90 -44.68 -19.17 12.60
N SER A 91 -43.85 -18.13 12.58
CA SER A 91 -44.37 -16.75 12.59
C SER A 91 -44.22 -16.15 11.19
N THR A 92 -45.23 -16.44 10.37
CA THR A 92 -45.54 -15.59 9.22
C THR A 92 -45.85 -14.21 9.76
N GLY A 93 -44.96 -13.25 9.49
CA GLY A 93 -45.22 -11.83 9.71
C GLY A 93 -44.54 -11.25 10.94
N PHE A 94 -43.58 -10.37 10.66
CA PHE A 94 -43.13 -9.26 11.51
C PHE A 94 -42.63 -9.67 12.90
N ALA A 95 -41.32 -9.89 13.03
CA ALA A 95 -40.67 -9.84 14.33
C ALA A 95 -40.97 -8.47 14.95
N ASP A 96 -41.82 -8.46 15.98
CA ASP A 96 -42.18 -7.24 16.67
C ASP A 96 -40.90 -6.55 17.16
N ARG A 97 -40.77 -5.26 16.85
CA ARG A 97 -39.58 -4.44 17.13
C ARG A 97 -39.31 -4.31 18.64
N ASN A 98 -40.17 -4.88 19.46
CA ASN A 98 -40.16 -4.86 20.93
C ASN A 98 -39.52 -6.09 21.59
N LEU A 99 -39.03 -7.07 20.82
CA LEU A 99 -38.37 -8.26 21.36
C LEU A 99 -37.00 -7.97 22.01
N TYR A 100 -36.44 -6.80 21.77
CA TYR A 100 -35.17 -6.38 22.34
C TYR A 100 -35.42 -5.28 23.39
N PRO A 101 -34.90 -5.44 24.62
CA PRO A 101 -34.95 -4.35 25.58
C PRO A 101 -34.24 -3.14 24.99
N ALA A 102 -34.78 -1.94 25.22
CA ALA A 102 -34.15 -0.71 24.78
C ALA A 102 -32.70 -0.68 25.33
N PRO A 103 -31.69 -0.42 24.49
CA PRO A 103 -30.31 -0.39 24.93
C PRO A 103 -30.15 0.68 26.03
N ALA A 104 -29.44 0.34 27.10
CA ALA A 104 -29.18 1.26 28.20
C ALA A 104 -28.36 2.50 27.79
N TYR A 105 -27.71 2.44 26.63
CA TYR A 105 -26.93 3.53 26.05
C TYR A 105 -27.05 3.49 24.52
N CYS A 106 -27.49 4.60 23.94
CA CYS A 106 -27.39 4.86 22.50
C CYS A 106 -26.23 5.83 22.30
N ASN A 107 -25.28 5.51 21.42
CA ASN A 107 -24.23 6.46 21.04
C ASN A 107 -24.88 7.71 20.42
N PRO A 108 -24.82 8.89 21.06
CA PRO A 108 -25.51 10.08 20.58
C PRO A 108 -24.88 10.65 19.32
N ILE A 109 -23.66 10.22 18.99
CA ILE A 109 -22.96 10.60 17.77
C ILE A 109 -23.29 9.54 16.71
N PRO A 110 -24.15 9.83 15.72
CA PRO A 110 -24.36 8.91 14.62
C PRO A 110 -23.02 8.67 13.93
N TRP A 111 -22.77 7.44 13.52
CA TRP A 111 -21.59 7.09 12.72
C TRP A 111 -21.52 8.05 11.53
N LYS A 112 -20.61 9.03 11.60
CA LYS A 112 -20.44 9.97 10.50
C LYS A 112 -19.96 9.14 9.31
N PRO A 113 -20.56 9.32 8.12
CA PRO A 113 -20.00 8.74 6.91
C PRO A 113 -18.51 9.08 6.85
N ILE A 114 -17.68 8.05 6.69
CA ILE A 114 -16.24 8.24 6.55
C ILE A 114 -16.04 9.10 5.31
N HIS A 115 -15.41 10.27 5.48
CA HIS A 115 -15.08 11.12 4.35
C HIS A 115 -14.04 10.41 3.49
N VAL A 116 -14.47 9.84 2.37
CA VAL A 116 -13.56 9.31 1.35
C VAL A 116 -13.03 10.53 0.60
N PRO A 117 -11.72 10.87 0.71
CA PRO A 117 -11.17 11.93 -0.10
C PRO A 117 -11.34 11.56 -1.59
N PRO A 118 -11.67 12.52 -2.46
CA PRO A 118 -11.74 12.25 -3.89
C PRO A 118 -10.40 11.69 -4.37
N PRO A 119 -10.39 10.73 -5.32
CA PRO A 119 -9.16 10.20 -5.88
C PRO A 119 -8.33 11.36 -6.42
N GLN A 120 -7.09 11.47 -5.96
CA GLN A 120 -6.19 12.50 -6.47
C GLN A 120 -5.94 12.20 -7.95
N GLU A 121 -6.33 13.12 -8.82
CA GLU A 121 -5.85 13.13 -10.19
C GLU A 121 -4.34 13.38 -10.11
N ASP A 122 -3.55 12.43 -10.61
CA ASP A 122 -2.09 12.49 -10.66
C ASP A 122 -1.63 13.61 -11.60
N SER A 123 -1.74 14.86 -11.14
CA SER A 123 -1.05 15.99 -11.74
C SER A 123 0.42 15.92 -11.33
N VAL A 124 1.16 15.24 -12.18
CA VAL A 124 2.61 15.37 -12.28
C VAL A 124 2.93 16.88 -12.29
N LEU A 125 3.70 17.37 -11.31
CA LEU A 125 4.83 18.31 -11.42
C LEU A 125 5.07 19.07 -10.10
N THR A 126 6.26 18.81 -9.56
CA THR A 126 7.22 19.78 -9.00
C THR A 126 6.87 20.62 -7.75
N MET A 127 7.72 20.39 -6.74
CA MET A 127 8.26 21.35 -5.75
C MET A 127 7.48 21.64 -4.45
N LYS A 128 8.09 21.13 -3.36
CA LYS A 128 8.60 21.91 -2.22
C LYS A 128 7.58 22.73 -1.41
N LYS A 129 7.33 22.28 -0.16
CA LYS A 129 7.86 22.88 1.09
C LYS A 129 7.16 22.32 2.32
N ASN A 130 7.97 21.78 3.23
CA ASN A 130 7.54 21.37 4.57
C ASN A 130 7.00 22.58 5.35
N LYS A 131 5.77 22.46 5.86
CA LYS A 131 5.24 23.33 6.92
C LYS A 131 4.63 22.44 8.01
N ARG A 132 5.20 22.58 9.20
CA ARG A 132 4.88 21.88 10.46
C ARG A 132 3.44 22.23 10.90
N PRO A 133 2.61 21.29 11.37
CA PRO A 133 1.29 21.65 11.89
C PRO A 133 1.43 22.31 13.27
N VAL A 134 0.85 23.49 13.42
CA VAL A 134 0.80 24.27 14.66
C VAL A 134 -0.44 23.86 15.46
N SER A 135 -0.14 23.44 16.68
CA SER A 135 -0.89 23.50 17.95
C SER A 135 -2.38 23.88 17.98
N CYS A 136 -3.09 23.05 18.76
CA CYS A 136 -4.45 23.11 19.29
C CYS A 136 -5.07 24.51 19.50
N GLN A 137 -6.33 24.66 19.08
CA GLN A 137 -7.23 25.73 19.56
C GLN A 137 -8.27 25.12 20.51
N PRO A 138 -8.53 25.73 21.68
CA PRO A 138 -9.55 25.25 22.61
C PRO A 138 -10.95 25.69 22.16
N HIS A 139 -11.93 24.85 22.50
CA HIS A 139 -13.34 24.96 22.12
C HIS A 139 -13.98 26.30 22.52
N ALA A 140 -14.53 27.01 21.54
CA ALA A 140 -15.46 28.12 21.78
C ALA A 140 -16.86 27.56 22.11
N SER A 141 -17.41 27.95 23.25
CA SER A 141 -18.72 27.55 23.77
C SER A 141 -19.86 28.02 22.86
N LEU A 142 -20.84 27.15 22.61
CA LEU A 142 -22.04 27.46 21.82
C LEU A 142 -23.11 28.19 22.67
N PRO A 143 -23.85 29.17 22.11
CA PRO A 143 -24.97 29.79 22.81
C PRO A 143 -26.18 28.84 22.84
N MET A 144 -26.80 28.72 24.02
CA MET A 144 -28.08 28.01 24.22
C MET A 144 -29.16 28.62 23.33
N VAL A 145 -29.77 27.81 22.46
CA VAL A 145 -31.01 28.17 21.76
C VAL A 145 -32.15 27.32 22.31
N ILE A 146 -33.15 28.05 22.77
CA ILE A 146 -34.38 27.63 23.45
C ILE A 146 -35.21 26.70 22.55
N SER A 147 -35.61 25.54 23.06
CA SER A 147 -36.55 24.63 22.42
C SER A 147 -37.99 25.11 22.59
N LYS A 148 -38.69 25.36 21.48
CA LYS A 148 -40.15 25.57 21.45
C LYS A 148 -40.87 24.22 21.32
N PRO A 149 -41.97 23.97 22.04
CA PRO A 149 -42.82 22.82 21.80
C PRO A 149 -43.97 23.20 20.84
N LYS A 150 -44.26 22.38 19.82
CA LYS A 150 -45.51 22.53 19.05
C LYS A 150 -45.96 21.22 18.38
N ASN A 151 -46.87 20.55 19.09
CA ASN A 151 -48.12 19.89 18.66
C ASN A 151 -48.11 18.85 17.51
N ASN A 152 -48.42 17.59 17.88
CA ASN A 152 -48.93 16.53 17.00
C ASN A 152 -50.46 16.66 16.86
N PRO A 153 -51.04 16.59 15.64
CA PRO A 153 -52.43 16.19 15.46
C PRO A 153 -52.51 14.68 15.19
N CYS A 154 -53.10 13.98 16.15
CA CYS A 154 -53.67 12.64 15.98
C CYS A 154 -54.85 12.70 15.00
N VAL A 155 -54.79 11.95 13.90
CA VAL A 155 -55.90 11.61 12.99
C VAL A 155 -55.57 10.21 12.47
N GLY A 156 -56.38 9.16 12.53
CA GLY A 156 -57.82 9.00 12.69
C GLY A 156 -58.16 7.77 11.83
N SER A 157 -58.53 6.66 12.46
CA SER A 157 -58.82 5.37 11.83
C SER A 157 -60.07 5.44 10.93
N LEU A 158 -60.02 4.87 9.73
CA LEU A 158 -61.19 4.44 8.97
C LEU A 158 -60.89 3.13 8.24
N ARG A 159 -61.38 2.01 8.81
CA ARG A 159 -61.61 0.77 8.07
C ARG A 159 -63.08 0.77 7.61
N LYS A 160 -63.32 0.70 6.30
CA LYS A 160 -64.64 0.36 5.74
C LYS A 160 -64.81 -1.16 5.79
N ARG A 161 -66.03 -1.58 6.17
CA ARG A 161 -66.53 -2.95 6.05
C ARG A 161 -66.73 -3.33 4.60
#